data_AF-A0A0A9F7M4-F1
#
_entry.id   AF-A0A0A9F7M4-F1
#
_cell.length_a   1.000
_cell.length_b   1.000
_cell.length_c   1.000
_cell.angle_alpha   90.00
_cell.angle_beta   90.00
_cell.angle_gamma   90.00
#
_symmetry.space_group_name_H-M   'P 1'
#
loop_
_entity.id
_entity.type
_entity.pdbx_description
1 polymer ?
#
loop_
_entity_poly.entity_id
_entity_poly.type
_entity_poly.pdbx_seq_one_letter_code
_entity_poly.pdbx_strand_id
1 'polypeptide(L)'
;MISLHLRHGPHFLLCLPSLLPSLQQPELNTSYSSRRPLLLVSTAVSSLHLAAMATREPAPSSSEHGTPDAAQPRRPRVLLAASGSVAAIKFEVLCHVFAEWADVRAVATASSLHFIDRASLPSGVALYTDDDEWSRWRKVGDEVLHIELRKWADAMVIAPLSANTLAKVAGGLCDNLLTCVVRAWDYSKPVYVAPAMNTFMWNNPFTARHLDVVRELGMSLIPPVTKRLACGDYGNGAMAEPSEMCRIVGLFFGPQHI
;
A
#
# COMPACT_ATOMS: atom_id res chain seq x y z
N MET A 1 61.67 7.79 12.60
CA MET A 1 62.74 8.63 12.03
C MET A 1 62.98 8.21 10.59
N ILE A 2 62.62 9.11 9.68
CA ILE A 2 63.18 9.44 8.35
C ILE A 2 64.32 8.54 7.84
N SER A 3 64.11 7.94 6.66
CA SER A 3 64.83 8.24 5.40
C SER A 3 65.03 7.00 4.53
N LEU A 4 64.37 6.93 3.37
CA LEU A 4 64.98 6.30 2.20
C LEU A 4 64.66 7.15 0.96
N HIS A 5 65.73 7.73 0.41
CA HIS A 5 65.75 8.50 -0.83
C HIS A 5 65.61 7.57 -2.03
N LEU A 6 64.71 7.89 -2.97
CA LEU A 6 64.82 7.45 -4.36
C LEU A 6 64.63 8.66 -5.28
N ARG A 7 65.65 8.90 -6.11
CA ARG A 7 65.76 10.01 -7.07
C ARG A 7 65.14 9.64 -8.42
N HIS A 8 64.30 10.54 -8.92
CA HIS A 8 64.20 11.13 -10.28
C HIS A 8 64.06 10.25 -11.55
N GLY A 9 62.84 10.29 -12.14
CA GLY A 9 62.53 10.83 -13.50
C GLY A 9 62.54 9.87 -14.71
N PRO A 10 61.94 10.24 -15.88
CA PRO A 10 61.12 11.42 -16.19
C PRO A 10 59.75 11.11 -16.85
N HIS A 11 58.99 12.20 -17.02
CA HIS A 11 57.66 12.36 -17.60
C HIS A 11 57.51 11.85 -19.04
N PHE A 12 56.38 11.19 -19.33
CA PHE A 12 55.79 11.15 -20.67
C PHE A 12 54.36 11.68 -20.61
N LEU A 13 54.23 12.92 -21.08
CA LEU A 13 52.97 13.63 -21.33
C LEU A 13 52.54 13.27 -22.76
N LEU A 14 51.58 12.36 -22.92
CA LEU A 14 50.97 12.07 -24.22
C LEU A 14 49.72 12.91 -24.40
N CYS A 15 49.87 13.94 -25.22
CA CYS A 15 48.83 14.78 -25.78
C CYS A 15 48.08 13.95 -26.87
N LEU A 16 46.79 13.72 -26.71
CA LEU A 16 45.94 13.14 -27.75
C LEU A 16 45.03 14.24 -28.34
N PRO A 17 44.88 14.34 -29.68
CA PRO A 17 44.04 15.36 -30.29
C PRO A 17 42.55 14.98 -30.22
N SER A 18 41.75 15.97 -29.83
CA SER A 18 40.29 16.00 -29.84
C SER A 18 39.74 16.14 -31.26
N LEU A 19 39.02 15.13 -31.74
CA LEU A 19 38.20 15.17 -32.97
C LEU A 19 36.98 14.27 -32.78
N LEU A 20 35.88 14.82 -32.28
CA LEU A 20 34.54 14.24 -32.46
C LEU A 20 33.53 15.36 -32.77
N PRO A 21 32.68 15.19 -33.80
CA PRO A 21 31.76 16.22 -34.27
C PRO A 21 30.49 16.28 -33.41
N SER A 22 29.95 17.49 -33.32
CA SER A 22 28.69 17.87 -32.69
C SER A 22 27.50 17.11 -33.30
N LEU A 23 26.86 16.26 -32.50
CA LEU A 23 25.56 15.66 -32.83
C LEU A 23 24.44 16.63 -32.42
N GLN A 24 23.80 17.22 -33.42
CA GLN A 24 22.51 17.91 -33.30
C GLN A 24 21.42 16.93 -32.85
N GLN A 25 20.62 17.34 -31.87
CA GLN A 25 19.39 16.66 -31.49
C GLN A 25 18.29 16.89 -32.54
N PRO A 26 17.46 15.88 -32.86
CA PRO A 26 16.20 16.12 -33.54
C PRO A 26 15.09 16.39 -32.52
N GLU A 27 14.42 17.53 -32.66
CA GLU A 27 13.10 17.75 -32.08
C GLU A 27 12.08 16.80 -32.71
N LEU A 28 11.24 16.18 -31.88
CA LEU A 28 10.04 15.50 -32.33
C LEU A 28 8.84 16.02 -31.54
N ASN A 29 8.15 16.95 -32.20
CA ASN A 29 6.82 17.42 -31.91
C ASN A 29 5.81 16.40 -32.47
N THR A 30 4.95 15.82 -31.62
CA THR A 30 3.66 15.28 -32.08
C THR A 30 2.59 15.45 -31.01
N SER A 31 1.67 16.36 -31.28
CA SER A 31 0.34 16.45 -30.70
C SER A 31 -0.44 15.13 -30.89
N TYR A 32 -1.07 14.63 -29.83
CA TYR A 32 -2.17 13.67 -29.98
C TYR A 32 -3.42 14.15 -29.25
N SER A 33 -4.39 14.54 -30.06
CA SER A 33 -5.75 14.91 -29.71
C SER A 33 -6.60 13.64 -29.60
N SER A 34 -7.37 13.51 -28.51
CA SER A 34 -8.56 12.64 -28.50
C SER A 34 -9.61 13.18 -27.54
N ARG A 35 -10.50 14.01 -28.08
CA ARG A 35 -11.79 14.36 -27.49
C ARG A 35 -12.76 13.19 -27.67
N ARG A 36 -13.56 12.88 -26.65
CA ARG A 36 -14.90 12.27 -26.80
C ARG A 36 -15.93 13.01 -25.95
N PRO A 37 -17.20 13.05 -26.38
CA PRO A 37 -18.12 14.13 -26.05
C PRO A 37 -19.06 13.78 -24.88
N LEU A 38 -19.45 14.81 -24.13
CA LEU A 38 -20.60 14.80 -23.23
C LEU A 38 -21.91 14.65 -24.04
N LEU A 39 -22.77 13.74 -23.63
CA LEU A 39 -24.18 13.74 -24.05
C LEU A 39 -25.01 14.47 -22.98
N LEU A 40 -25.54 15.63 -23.37
CA LEU A 40 -26.58 16.37 -22.66
C LEU A 40 -27.92 15.97 -23.30
N VAL A 41 -28.89 15.49 -22.51
CA VAL A 41 -30.27 15.35 -22.99
C VAL A 41 -31.18 16.16 -22.07
N SER A 42 -31.88 17.09 -22.71
CA SER A 42 -32.77 18.11 -22.16
C SER A 42 -34.22 17.60 -22.10
N THR A 43 -34.91 17.99 -21.02
CA THR A 43 -36.32 18.39 -20.89
C THR A 43 -37.40 17.84 -21.85
N ALA A 44 -38.53 17.35 -21.30
CA ALA A 44 -39.80 18.12 -21.28
C ALA A 44 -41.06 17.28 -20.94
N VAL A 45 -41.77 17.75 -19.91
CA VAL A 45 -43.21 18.10 -19.85
C VAL A 45 -44.30 17.06 -20.19
N SER A 46 -45.16 16.78 -19.20
CA SER A 46 -46.64 16.74 -19.26
C SER A 46 -47.19 16.06 -17.98
N SER A 47 -48.36 16.34 -17.42
CA SER A 47 -49.42 17.33 -17.60
C SER A 47 -50.34 17.21 -16.37
N LEU A 48 -51.02 18.29 -16.01
CA LEU A 48 -52.09 18.40 -15.02
C LEU A 48 -53.24 17.40 -15.29
N HIS A 49 -53.82 16.80 -14.23
CA HIS A 49 -55.28 16.68 -14.09
C HIS A 49 -55.69 16.52 -12.62
N LEU A 50 -56.67 17.34 -12.24
CA LEU A 50 -57.30 17.45 -10.93
C LEU A 50 -58.67 16.76 -10.95
N ALA A 51 -59.05 16.22 -9.78
CA ALA A 51 -60.40 15.88 -9.30
C ALA A 51 -61.06 14.56 -9.76
N ALA A 52 -61.30 13.68 -8.78
CA ALA A 52 -62.64 13.22 -8.43
C ALA A 52 -62.61 12.54 -7.04
N MET A 53 -63.33 13.12 -6.06
CA MET A 53 -63.67 12.44 -4.82
C MET A 53 -64.89 11.55 -5.07
N ALA A 54 -64.74 10.25 -4.81
CA ALA A 54 -65.86 9.31 -4.72
C ALA A 54 -65.59 8.30 -3.60
N THR A 55 -66.59 8.19 -2.73
CA THR A 55 -66.70 7.40 -1.50
C THR A 55 -66.45 5.91 -1.69
N ARG A 56 -65.61 5.28 -0.85
CA ARG A 56 -65.60 3.83 -0.61
C ARG A 56 -65.13 3.49 0.82
N GLU A 57 -65.82 2.51 1.40
CA GLU A 57 -65.74 1.97 2.77
C GLU A 57 -64.35 1.45 3.19
N PRO A 58 -64.06 1.31 4.50
CA PRO A 58 -62.72 0.95 4.98
C PRO A 58 -62.42 -0.53 4.71
N ALA A 59 -61.35 -0.78 3.95
CA ALA A 59 -60.76 -2.11 3.76
C ALA A 59 -59.84 -2.48 4.94
N PRO A 60 -59.71 -3.77 5.29
CA PRO A 60 -59.05 -4.23 6.50
C PRO A 60 -57.53 -4.07 6.42
N SER A 61 -56.91 -3.89 7.60
CA SER A 61 -55.49 -3.77 7.87
C SER A 61 -54.61 -4.67 6.99
N SER A 62 -54.00 -4.09 5.96
CA SER A 62 -52.89 -4.71 5.24
C SER A 62 -51.60 -4.44 6.02
N SER A 63 -51.07 -5.52 6.58
CA SER A 63 -49.69 -5.72 7.04
C SER A 63 -48.69 -4.68 6.53
N GLU A 64 -47.98 -4.06 7.47
CA GLU A 64 -46.75 -3.30 7.23
C GLU A 64 -45.83 -4.10 6.31
N HIS A 65 -45.71 -3.64 5.06
CA HIS A 65 -44.63 -4.05 4.19
C HIS A 65 -43.37 -3.42 4.76
N GLY A 66 -42.71 -4.14 5.66
CA GLY A 66 -41.38 -3.79 6.13
C GLY A 66 -40.49 -3.60 4.91
N THR A 67 -40.08 -2.36 4.66
CA THR A 67 -38.92 -2.07 3.81
C THR A 67 -37.81 -3.04 4.22
N PRO A 68 -37.17 -3.75 3.27
CA PRO A 68 -36.04 -4.60 3.62
C PRO A 68 -35.04 -3.72 4.36
N ASP A 69 -34.79 -4.07 5.62
CA ASP A 69 -33.80 -3.44 6.48
C ASP A 69 -32.51 -3.34 5.65
N ALA A 70 -32.13 -2.11 5.29
CA ALA A 70 -30.94 -1.88 4.48
C ALA A 70 -29.76 -2.35 5.34
N ALA A 71 -29.33 -3.59 5.10
CA ALA A 71 -28.30 -4.26 5.89
C ALA A 71 -27.14 -3.28 6.06
N GLN A 72 -26.86 -2.91 7.32
CA GLN A 72 -25.79 -1.97 7.65
C GLN A 72 -24.52 -2.43 6.92
N PRO A 73 -23.85 -1.53 6.18
CA PRO A 73 -22.69 -1.92 5.40
C PRO A 73 -21.65 -2.53 6.34
N ARG A 74 -21.17 -3.72 6.00
CA ARG A 74 -20.14 -4.42 6.78
C ARG A 74 -18.90 -3.54 6.91
N ARG A 75 -18.21 -3.65 8.04
CA ARG A 75 -16.93 -2.95 8.24
C ARG A 75 -15.93 -3.35 7.15
N PRO A 76 -15.10 -2.41 6.67
CA PRO A 76 -14.00 -2.73 5.76
C PRO A 76 -13.04 -3.75 6.39
N ARG A 77 -12.53 -4.68 5.59
CA ARG A 77 -11.53 -5.66 6.03
C ARG A 77 -10.15 -5.23 5.59
N VAL A 78 -9.29 -4.87 6.53
CA VAL A 78 -7.95 -4.37 6.25
C VAL A 78 -6.90 -5.37 6.72
N LEU A 79 -6.03 -5.78 5.79
CA LEU A 79 -4.88 -6.62 6.09
C LEU A 79 -3.66 -5.73 6.34
N LEU A 80 -3.25 -5.63 7.60
CA LEU A 80 -2.03 -4.93 7.98
C LEU A 80 -0.85 -5.88 7.90
N ALA A 81 0.29 -5.40 7.40
CA ALA A 81 1.49 -6.21 7.27
C ALA A 81 2.72 -5.46 7.76
N ALA A 82 3.57 -6.14 8.52
CA ALA A 82 4.85 -5.64 8.99
C ALA A 82 6.01 -6.44 8.38
N SER A 83 7.07 -5.71 8.01
CA SER A 83 8.34 -6.30 7.58
C SER A 83 9.53 -5.79 8.40
N GLY A 84 10.72 -6.38 8.20
CA GLY A 84 11.90 -6.14 9.03
C GLY A 84 12.45 -4.71 9.00
N SER A 85 11.91 -3.83 9.86
CA SER A 85 12.37 -2.48 10.10
C SER A 85 12.11 -2.11 11.57
N VAL A 86 12.97 -1.29 12.17
CA VAL A 86 12.81 -0.83 13.57
C VAL A 86 11.44 -0.16 13.78
N ALA A 87 10.87 0.46 12.74
CA ALA A 87 9.56 1.07 12.79
C ALA A 87 8.40 0.09 13.09
N ALA A 88 8.64 -1.23 13.02
CA ALA A 88 7.65 -2.25 13.38
C ALA A 88 7.31 -2.22 14.88
N ILE A 89 8.10 -1.54 15.73
CA ILE A 89 7.70 -1.23 17.11
C ILE A 89 6.40 -0.42 17.19
N LYS A 90 6.05 0.33 16.13
CA LYS A 90 4.78 1.10 16.05
C LYS A 90 3.61 0.28 15.49
N PHE A 91 3.82 -1.00 15.19
CA PHE A 91 2.79 -1.82 14.54
C PHE A 91 1.59 -2.08 15.46
N GLU A 92 1.81 -2.17 16.77
CA GLU A 92 0.73 -2.17 17.77
C GLU A 92 -0.20 -0.98 17.61
N VAL A 93 0.36 0.24 17.63
CA VAL A 93 -0.40 1.49 17.51
C VAL A 93 -1.16 1.52 16.18
N LEU A 94 -0.53 1.04 15.10
CA LEU A 94 -1.18 0.92 13.79
C LEU A 94 -2.40 -0.02 13.85
N CYS A 95 -2.25 -1.20 14.45
CA CYS A 95 -3.36 -2.14 14.63
C CYS A 95 -4.51 -1.52 15.45
N HIS A 96 -4.20 -0.79 16.52
CA HIS A 96 -5.20 -0.10 17.33
C HIS A 96 -6.02 0.91 16.52
N VAL A 97 -5.35 1.85 15.83
CA VAL A 97 -6.07 2.93 15.11
C VAL A 97 -6.91 2.40 13.94
N PHE A 98 -6.48 1.32 13.26
CA PHE A 98 -7.29 0.70 12.22
C PHE A 98 -8.46 -0.11 12.79
N ALA A 99 -8.28 -0.77 13.94
CA ALA A 99 -9.32 -1.58 14.58
C ALA A 99 -10.52 -0.75 15.07
N GLU A 100 -10.39 0.57 15.18
CA GLU A 100 -11.49 1.48 15.51
C GLU A 100 -12.59 1.49 14.44
N TRP A 101 -12.24 1.36 13.16
CA TRP A 101 -13.21 1.47 12.06
C TRP A 101 -13.22 0.29 11.09
N ALA A 102 -12.18 -0.56 11.08
CA ALA A 102 -12.07 -1.73 10.23
C ALA A 102 -12.01 -3.05 11.02
N ASP A 103 -12.34 -4.14 10.34
CA ASP A 103 -11.96 -5.48 10.78
C ASP A 103 -10.52 -5.72 10.34
N VAL A 104 -9.63 -6.01 11.29
CA VAL A 104 -8.19 -6.05 11.05
C VAL A 104 -7.64 -7.46 11.23
N ARG A 105 -6.83 -7.89 10.27
CA ARG A 105 -5.91 -9.03 10.40
C ARG A 105 -4.50 -8.54 10.16
N ALA A 106 -3.53 -9.16 10.81
CA ALA A 106 -2.14 -8.75 10.76
C ALA A 106 -1.25 -9.87 10.20
N VAL A 107 -0.25 -9.53 9.39
CA VAL A 107 0.81 -10.44 8.93
C VAL A 107 2.15 -9.88 9.36
N ALA A 108 3.02 -10.71 9.94
CA ALA A 108 4.38 -10.32 10.26
C ALA A 108 5.39 -11.29 9.64
N THR A 109 6.38 -10.72 8.96
CA THR A 109 7.58 -11.49 8.56
C THR A 109 8.38 -11.92 9.78
N ALA A 110 9.20 -12.97 9.64
CA ALA A 110 10.14 -13.38 10.68
C ALA A 110 10.99 -12.21 11.22
N SER A 111 11.52 -11.35 10.34
CA SER A 111 12.36 -10.22 10.74
C SER A 111 11.60 -9.10 11.47
N SER A 112 10.31 -8.89 11.21
CA SER A 112 9.52 -7.89 11.97
C SER A 112 9.25 -8.32 13.40
N LEU A 113 9.24 -9.64 13.69
CA LEU A 113 8.99 -10.16 15.02
C LEU A 113 10.10 -9.82 16.03
N HIS A 114 11.25 -9.35 15.58
CA HIS A 114 12.28 -8.78 16.48
C HIS A 114 11.85 -7.46 17.14
N PHE A 115 10.86 -6.77 16.58
CA PHE A 115 10.45 -5.43 17.03
C PHE A 115 8.99 -5.39 17.49
N ILE A 116 8.20 -6.41 17.16
CA ILE A 116 6.78 -6.49 17.53
C ILE A 116 6.66 -7.30 18.82
N ASP A 117 6.10 -6.67 19.85
CA ASP A 117 5.59 -7.40 21.00
C ASP A 117 4.19 -7.95 20.68
N ARG A 118 4.06 -9.28 20.57
CA ARG A 118 2.78 -9.92 20.25
C ARG A 118 1.71 -9.69 21.33
N ALA A 119 2.10 -9.54 22.59
CA ALA A 119 1.16 -9.35 23.69
C ALA A 119 0.52 -7.95 23.69
N SER A 120 1.13 -7.00 22.98
CA SER A 120 0.68 -5.63 22.86
C SER A 120 -0.43 -5.44 21.81
N LEU A 121 -0.61 -6.41 20.90
CA LEU A 121 -1.61 -6.28 19.83
C LEU A 121 -3.04 -6.32 20.39
N PRO A 122 -4.00 -5.58 19.78
CA PRO A 122 -5.39 -5.60 20.21
C PRO A 122 -5.97 -7.02 20.16
N SER A 123 -6.76 -7.40 21.17
CA SER A 123 -7.31 -8.77 21.31
C SER A 123 -8.12 -9.28 20.10
N GLY A 124 -8.71 -8.39 19.32
CA GLY A 124 -9.46 -8.71 18.11
C GLY A 124 -8.61 -8.87 16.84
N VAL A 125 -7.31 -8.63 16.89
CA VAL A 125 -6.41 -8.67 15.73
C VAL A 125 -5.61 -9.96 15.72
N ALA A 126 -5.97 -10.87 14.82
CA ALA A 126 -5.20 -12.08 14.60
C ALA A 126 -3.88 -11.76 13.86
N LEU A 127 -2.75 -12.13 14.47
CA LEU A 127 -1.42 -12.05 13.87
C LEU A 127 -1.03 -13.38 13.23
N TYR A 128 -0.77 -13.37 11.93
CA TYR A 128 -0.32 -14.52 11.13
C TYR A 128 1.16 -14.40 10.77
N THR A 129 1.85 -15.53 10.73
CA THR A 129 3.28 -15.66 10.45
C THR A 129 3.55 -16.76 9.42
N ASP A 130 4.80 -17.01 9.06
CA ASP A 130 5.11 -18.08 8.09
C ASP A 130 4.74 -19.48 8.62
N ASP A 131 4.82 -19.71 9.93
CA ASP A 131 4.43 -20.98 10.59
C ASP A 131 2.92 -21.25 10.51
N ASP A 132 2.12 -20.19 10.41
CA ASP A 132 0.66 -20.23 10.30
C ASP A 132 0.17 -20.81 8.97
N GLU A 133 1.00 -20.70 7.93
CA GLU A 133 0.71 -21.21 6.60
C GLU A 133 0.78 -22.74 6.57
N TRP A 134 1.87 -23.29 7.08
CA TRP A 134 2.12 -24.73 7.09
C TRP A 134 1.34 -25.48 8.17
N SER A 135 0.95 -24.81 9.26
CA SER A 135 0.10 -25.44 10.28
C SER A 135 -1.34 -25.68 9.80
N ARG A 136 -1.82 -24.88 8.83
CA ARG A 136 -3.17 -24.97 8.26
C ARG A 136 -3.28 -25.90 7.06
N TRP A 137 -2.20 -26.06 6.28
CA TRP A 137 -2.19 -26.91 5.10
C TRP A 137 -1.55 -28.27 5.40
N ARG A 138 -2.34 -29.36 5.34
CA ARG A 138 -1.84 -30.73 5.54
C ARG A 138 -2.06 -31.64 4.34
N LYS A 139 -3.12 -31.40 3.58
CA LYS A 139 -3.45 -32.17 2.38
C LYS A 139 -4.03 -31.26 1.29
N VAL A 140 -4.00 -31.78 0.06
CA VAL A 140 -4.68 -31.17 -1.07
C VAL A 140 -6.18 -31.01 -0.73
N GLY A 141 -6.70 -29.80 -0.89
CA GLY A 141 -8.06 -29.42 -0.54
C GLY A 141 -8.19 -28.61 0.75
N ASP A 142 -7.14 -28.56 1.59
CA ASP A 142 -7.10 -27.65 2.74
C ASP A 142 -6.92 -26.19 2.27
N GLU A 143 -7.40 -25.25 3.08
CA GLU A 143 -7.26 -23.82 2.83
C GLU A 143 -5.78 -23.39 2.82
N VAL A 144 -5.41 -22.62 1.79
CA VAL A 144 -4.07 -22.04 1.66
C VAL A 144 -4.10 -20.63 2.23
N LEU A 145 -3.42 -20.41 3.36
CA LEU A 145 -3.59 -19.19 4.17
C LEU A 145 -3.38 -17.89 3.38
N HIS A 146 -2.33 -17.77 2.56
CA HIS A 146 -2.09 -16.53 1.80
C HIS A 146 -3.20 -16.23 0.80
N ILE A 147 -3.83 -17.27 0.23
CA ILE A 147 -4.99 -17.13 -0.67
C ILE A 147 -6.21 -16.66 0.12
N GLU A 148 -6.45 -17.23 1.30
CA GLU A 148 -7.58 -16.84 2.15
C GLU A 148 -7.45 -15.42 2.69
N LEU A 149 -6.25 -14.98 3.06
CA LEU A 149 -5.99 -13.59 3.45
C LEU A 149 -6.25 -12.63 2.30
N ARG A 150 -5.79 -12.96 1.08
CA ARG A 150 -6.05 -12.16 -0.14
C ARG A 150 -7.53 -12.09 -0.51
N LYS A 151 -8.29 -13.19 -0.34
CA LYS A 151 -9.74 -13.20 -0.57
C LYS A 151 -10.45 -12.35 0.47
N TRP A 152 -10.09 -12.50 1.74
CA TRP A 152 -10.74 -11.84 2.87
C TRP A 152 -10.58 -10.31 2.86
N ALA A 153 -9.40 -9.81 2.51
CA ALA A 153 -9.07 -8.39 2.60
C ALA A 153 -9.74 -7.56 1.50
N ASP A 154 -10.28 -6.39 1.86
CA ASP A 154 -10.72 -5.35 0.91
C ASP A 154 -9.56 -4.41 0.55
N ALA A 155 -8.59 -4.23 1.47
CA ALA A 155 -7.35 -3.49 1.27
C ALA A 155 -6.18 -4.12 2.03
N MET A 156 -4.96 -3.82 1.60
CA MET A 156 -3.72 -4.16 2.31
C MET A 156 -2.91 -2.90 2.65
N VAL A 157 -2.27 -2.88 3.81
CA VAL A 157 -1.29 -1.85 4.21
C VAL A 157 -0.01 -2.53 4.68
N ILE A 158 1.11 -2.30 3.99
CA ILE A 158 2.44 -2.79 4.40
C ILE A 158 3.19 -1.65 5.10
N ALA A 159 3.20 -1.68 6.42
CA ALA A 159 3.74 -0.62 7.27
C ALA A 159 4.32 -1.22 8.57
N PRO A 160 5.65 -1.32 8.71
CA PRO A 160 6.67 -0.83 7.76
C PRO A 160 6.90 -1.76 6.56
N LEU A 161 7.19 -1.14 5.41
CA LEU A 161 7.84 -1.79 4.27
C LEU A 161 9.37 -1.59 4.34
N SER A 162 10.09 -2.67 4.62
CA SER A 162 11.56 -2.71 4.62
C SER A 162 12.10 -2.70 3.19
N ALA A 163 13.35 -2.25 3.01
CA ALA A 163 14.00 -2.28 1.70
C ALA A 163 14.10 -3.70 1.11
N ASN A 164 14.28 -4.71 1.96
CA ASN A 164 14.34 -6.11 1.54
C ASN A 164 12.99 -6.59 0.99
N THR A 165 11.90 -6.38 1.73
CA THR A 165 10.56 -6.72 1.22
C THR A 165 10.20 -5.89 -0.01
N LEU A 166 10.57 -4.61 -0.07
CA LEU A 166 10.40 -3.77 -1.26
C LEU A 166 11.11 -4.40 -2.48
N ALA A 167 12.36 -4.84 -2.33
CA ALA A 167 13.10 -5.51 -3.39
C ALA A 167 12.44 -6.83 -3.81
N LYS A 168 11.97 -7.64 -2.85
CA LYS A 168 11.26 -8.90 -3.13
C LYS A 168 9.97 -8.67 -3.92
N VAL A 169 9.17 -7.68 -3.50
CA VAL A 169 7.92 -7.32 -4.18
C VAL A 169 8.20 -6.82 -5.60
N ALA A 170 9.16 -5.91 -5.77
CA ALA A 170 9.55 -5.42 -7.09
C ALA A 170 10.11 -6.53 -8.00
N GLY A 171 10.80 -7.53 -7.44
CA GLY A 171 11.29 -8.70 -8.14
C GLY A 171 10.26 -9.82 -8.35
N GLY A 172 9.03 -9.68 -7.82
CA GLY A 172 8.00 -10.71 -7.89
C GLY A 172 8.31 -12.00 -7.10
N LEU A 173 9.16 -11.91 -6.08
CA LEU A 173 9.50 -13.02 -5.18
C LEU A 173 8.39 -13.26 -4.16
N CYS A 174 8.17 -14.53 -3.80
CA CYS A 174 7.13 -14.97 -2.87
C CYS A 174 7.63 -16.14 -2.01
N ASP A 175 8.49 -15.84 -1.04
CA ASP A 175 9.20 -16.84 -0.22
C ASP A 175 8.78 -16.84 1.27
N ASN A 176 7.77 -16.05 1.61
CA ASN A 176 7.17 -15.99 2.95
C ASN A 176 5.70 -15.57 2.85
N LEU A 177 4.94 -15.71 3.94
CA LEU A 177 3.49 -15.47 3.95
C LEU A 177 3.14 -14.11 3.36
N LEU A 178 3.82 -13.04 3.80
CA LEU A 178 3.58 -11.68 3.32
C LEU A 178 3.75 -11.56 1.80
N THR A 179 4.89 -12.01 1.28
CA THR A 179 5.21 -11.87 -0.15
C THR A 179 4.36 -12.81 -1.01
N CYS A 180 3.94 -13.97 -0.50
CA CYS A 180 2.93 -14.83 -1.13
C CYS A 180 1.58 -14.13 -1.27
N VAL A 181 1.08 -13.46 -0.22
CA VAL A 181 -0.16 -12.68 -0.30
C VAL A 181 -0.06 -11.58 -1.36
N VAL A 182 1.06 -10.83 -1.37
CA VAL A 182 1.30 -9.76 -2.35
C VAL A 182 1.37 -10.31 -3.78
N ARG A 183 2.04 -11.45 -3.98
CA ARG A 183 2.21 -12.07 -5.30
C ARG A 183 0.90 -12.58 -5.89
N ALA A 184 -0.06 -12.97 -5.03
CA ALA A 184 -1.40 -13.41 -5.39
C ALA A 184 -2.45 -12.28 -5.40
N TRP A 185 -2.02 -11.04 -5.14
CA TRP A 185 -2.92 -9.92 -4.90
C TRP A 185 -3.77 -9.53 -6.12
N ASP A 186 -4.98 -9.04 -5.86
CA ASP A 186 -5.83 -8.39 -6.85
C ASP A 186 -5.58 -6.89 -6.86
N TYR A 187 -4.92 -6.34 -7.88
CA TYR A 187 -4.66 -4.90 -7.91
C TYR A 187 -5.90 -4.05 -8.22
N SER A 188 -7.08 -4.66 -8.41
CA SER A 188 -8.34 -3.93 -8.29
C SER A 188 -8.66 -3.52 -6.84
N LYS A 189 -8.02 -4.15 -5.85
CA LYS A 189 -8.09 -3.82 -4.42
C LYS A 189 -6.85 -2.98 -4.05
N PRO A 190 -7.01 -1.89 -3.28
CA PRO A 190 -5.90 -1.01 -2.98
C PRO A 190 -4.85 -1.68 -2.08
N VAL A 191 -3.59 -1.41 -2.39
CA VAL A 191 -2.43 -1.73 -1.54
C VAL A 191 -1.72 -0.44 -1.22
N TYR A 192 -1.50 -0.19 0.07
CA TYR A 192 -0.71 0.92 0.55
C TYR A 192 0.61 0.42 1.09
N VAL A 193 1.69 1.14 0.79
CA VAL A 193 3.03 0.81 1.30
C VAL A 193 3.63 2.01 2.01
N ALA A 194 4.14 1.79 3.22
CA ALA A 194 4.83 2.82 4.01
C ALA A 194 6.29 2.38 4.24
N PRO A 195 7.22 2.78 3.35
CA PRO A 195 8.62 2.44 3.49
C PRO A 195 9.21 2.96 4.80
N ALA A 196 10.05 2.14 5.42
CA ALA A 196 10.77 2.52 6.63
C ALA A 196 12.17 1.90 6.63
N MET A 197 13.20 2.73 6.41
CA MET A 197 14.58 2.30 6.29
C MET A 197 15.54 3.45 6.65
N ASN A 198 16.80 3.12 6.91
CA ASN A 198 17.83 4.14 7.12
C ASN A 198 17.97 5.08 5.90
N THR A 199 18.37 6.34 6.12
CA THR A 199 18.52 7.35 5.05
C THR A 199 19.46 6.93 3.92
N PHE A 200 20.55 6.22 4.20
CA PHE A 200 21.45 5.71 3.16
C PHE A 200 20.79 4.63 2.31
N MET A 201 19.92 3.81 2.91
CA MET A 201 19.11 2.85 2.15
C MET A 201 18.04 3.57 1.32
N TRP A 202 17.39 4.59 1.89
CA TRP A 202 16.40 5.39 1.18
C TRP A 202 17.00 6.10 -0.04
N ASN A 203 18.18 6.70 0.12
CA ASN A 203 18.90 7.40 -0.94
C ASN A 203 19.59 6.46 -1.95
N ASN A 204 19.59 5.15 -1.69
CA ASN A 204 20.16 4.18 -2.61
C ASN A 204 19.31 4.12 -3.90
N PRO A 205 19.93 4.06 -5.10
CA PRO A 205 19.20 4.03 -6.37
C PRO A 205 18.24 2.84 -6.52
N PHE A 206 18.47 1.71 -5.83
CA PHE A 206 17.53 0.59 -5.82
C PHE A 206 16.19 0.97 -5.19
N THR A 207 16.17 1.83 -4.18
CA THR A 207 14.92 2.25 -3.55
C THR A 207 14.03 2.98 -4.54
N ALA A 208 14.58 3.96 -5.28
CA ALA A 208 13.82 4.66 -6.32
C ALA A 208 13.30 3.68 -7.39
N ARG A 209 14.17 2.82 -7.92
CA ARG A 209 13.81 1.84 -8.97
C ARG A 209 12.71 0.87 -8.51
N HIS A 210 12.82 0.32 -7.31
CA HIS A 210 11.80 -0.59 -6.78
C HIS A 210 10.50 0.14 -6.48
N LEU A 211 10.56 1.39 -6.00
CA LEU A 211 9.38 2.23 -5.79
C LEU A 211 8.64 2.53 -7.10
N ASP A 212 9.37 2.66 -8.21
CA ASP A 212 8.75 2.83 -9.53
C ASP A 212 7.99 1.57 -9.95
N VAL A 213 8.59 0.39 -9.79
CA VAL A 213 7.93 -0.90 -10.09
C VAL A 213 6.67 -1.10 -9.26
N VAL A 214 6.71 -0.87 -7.94
CA VAL A 214 5.50 -1.06 -7.10
C VAL A 214 4.42 -0.03 -7.43
N ARG A 215 4.79 1.18 -7.88
CA ARG A 215 3.82 2.19 -8.35
C ARG A 215 3.16 1.77 -9.66
N GLU A 216 3.93 1.21 -10.59
CA GLU A 216 3.41 0.65 -11.85
C GLU A 216 2.43 -0.51 -11.62
N LEU A 217 2.64 -1.30 -10.56
CA LEU A 217 1.68 -2.34 -10.12
C LEU A 217 0.37 -1.75 -9.55
N GLY A 218 0.29 -0.45 -9.29
CA GLY A 218 -0.88 0.22 -8.70
C GLY A 218 -0.85 0.31 -7.18
N MET A 219 0.30 0.05 -6.53
CA MET A 219 0.44 0.28 -5.09
C MET A 219 0.58 1.77 -4.78
N SER A 220 -0.12 2.23 -3.74
CA SER A 220 -0.09 3.60 -3.26
C SER A 220 1.01 3.79 -2.22
N LEU A 221 1.99 4.63 -2.56
CA LEU A 221 3.08 4.99 -1.66
C LEU A 221 2.61 6.01 -0.62
N ILE A 222 2.74 5.67 0.66
CA ILE A 222 2.70 6.63 1.76
C ILE A 222 4.15 7.00 2.07
N PRO A 223 4.58 8.24 1.76
CA PRO A 223 6.00 8.60 1.79
C PRO A 223 6.55 8.58 3.22
N PRO A 224 7.85 8.26 3.39
CA PRO A 224 8.50 8.42 4.68
C PRO A 224 8.63 9.90 5.06
N VAL A 225 8.89 10.13 6.34
CA VAL A 225 9.14 11.46 6.91
C VAL A 225 10.63 11.68 7.17
N THR A 226 11.06 12.95 7.14
CA THR A 226 12.41 13.35 7.54
C THR A 226 12.45 13.59 9.05
N LYS A 227 13.21 12.77 9.78
CA LYS A 227 13.44 12.94 11.23
C LYS A 227 14.74 12.28 11.67
N ARG A 228 15.07 12.39 12.96
CA ARG A 228 16.17 11.59 13.55
C ARG A 228 15.75 10.12 13.59
N LEU A 229 16.57 9.25 13.00
CA LEU A 229 16.34 7.82 12.86
C LEU A 229 16.90 7.04 14.06
N ALA A 230 16.52 5.77 14.18
CA ALA A 230 16.94 4.90 15.29
C ALA A 230 18.47 4.72 15.39
N CYS A 231 19.20 4.85 14.27
CA CYS A 231 20.66 4.80 14.23
C CYS A 231 21.35 6.13 14.63
N GLY A 232 20.59 7.21 14.85
CA GLY A 232 21.11 8.53 15.16
C GLY A 232 21.21 9.50 13.98
N ASP A 233 21.14 9.01 12.74
CA ASP A 233 21.16 9.85 11.53
C ASP A 233 19.93 10.76 11.46
N TYR A 234 20.09 11.98 10.94
CA TYR A 234 18.98 12.85 10.58
C TYR A 234 18.77 12.82 9.06
N GLY A 235 17.59 12.41 8.62
CA GLY A 235 17.30 12.31 7.20
C GLY A 235 15.96 11.67 6.89
N ASN A 236 15.68 11.54 5.60
CA ASN A 236 14.47 10.90 5.12
C ASN A 236 14.55 9.38 5.29
N GLY A 237 13.41 8.69 5.36
CA GLY A 237 13.32 7.23 5.46
C GLY A 237 12.62 6.71 6.71
N ALA A 238 12.22 7.58 7.64
CA ALA A 238 11.37 7.17 8.75
C ALA A 238 9.94 6.89 8.28
N MET A 239 9.33 5.83 8.82
CA MET A 239 7.92 5.53 8.54
C MET A 239 7.02 6.72 8.86
N ALA A 240 5.99 6.91 8.02
CA ALA A 240 4.87 7.80 8.32
C ALA A 240 4.21 7.44 9.66
N GLU A 241 3.55 8.41 10.29
CA GLU A 241 2.89 8.16 11.57
C GLU A 241 1.61 7.31 11.38
N PRO A 242 1.29 6.39 12.31
CA PRO A 242 0.12 5.51 12.20
C PRO A 242 -1.21 6.21 11.93
N SER A 243 -1.44 7.36 12.58
CA SER A 243 -2.66 8.16 12.39
C SER A 243 -2.80 8.71 10.97
N GLU A 244 -1.69 9.13 10.35
CA GLU A 244 -1.71 9.62 8.97
C GLU A 244 -1.96 8.48 7.97
N MET A 245 -1.37 7.31 8.21
CA MET A 245 -1.66 6.11 7.41
C MET A 245 -3.13 5.72 7.52
N CYS A 246 -3.68 5.74 8.74
CA CYS A 246 -5.09 5.48 9.01
C CYS A 246 -6.00 6.45 8.22
N ARG A 247 -5.72 7.75 8.29
CA ARG A 247 -6.46 8.81 7.59
C ARG A 247 -6.44 8.63 6.07
N ILE A 248 -5.27 8.36 5.48
CA ILE A 248 -5.11 8.17 4.02
C ILE A 248 -5.91 6.96 3.55
N VAL A 249 -5.86 5.84 4.29
CA VAL A 249 -6.58 4.63 3.91
C VAL A 249 -8.09 4.76 4.15
N GLY A 250 -8.50 5.42 5.24
CA GLY A 250 -9.91 5.69 5.54
C GLY A 250 -10.60 6.50 4.45
N LEU A 251 -9.91 7.49 3.87
CA LEU A 251 -10.43 8.29 2.75
C LEU A 251 -10.88 7.46 1.54
N PHE A 252 -10.23 6.31 1.28
CA PHE A 252 -10.63 5.40 0.20
C PHE A 252 -11.98 4.72 0.47
N PHE A 253 -12.28 4.39 1.73
CA PHE A 253 -13.52 3.73 2.14
C PHE A 253 -14.67 4.71 2.41
N GLY A 254 -14.36 6.00 2.54
CA GLY A 254 -15.32 7.09 2.68
C GLY A 254 -15.07 7.96 3.92
N PRO A 255 -15.65 9.17 3.96
CA PRO A 255 -15.38 10.16 5.00
C PRO A 255 -15.79 9.73 6.42
N GLN A 256 -16.65 8.73 6.56
CA GLN A 256 -17.06 8.15 7.84
C GLN A 256 -15.96 7.34 8.56
N HIS A 257 -14.81 7.12 7.90
CA HIS A 257 -13.67 6.35 8.43
C HIS A 257 -12.45 7.23 8.70
N ILE A 258 -12.65 8.54 8.91
CA ILE A 258 -11.62 9.56 9.20
C ILE A 258 -11.70 9.97 10.67
#